data_AF-A0A7S1P816-F1
#
_entry.id   AF-A0A7S1P816-F1
#
_cell.length_a   1.000
_cell.length_b   1.000
_cell.length_c   1.000
_cell.angle_alpha   90.00
_cell.angle_beta   90.00
_cell.angle_gamma   90.00
#
_symmetry.space_group_name_H-M   'P 1'
#
loop_
_entity.id
_entity.type
_entity.pdbx_description
1 polymer ?
#
loop_
_entity_poly.entity_id
_entity_poly.type
_entity_poly.pdbx_seq_one_letter_code
_entity_poly.pdbx_strand_id
1 'polypeptide(L)'
;MDEMRAMLDSLMGKDRNASINERKKKRSSFRDPEVCKWYLLDFCPHELFPNTKSDLGPCPNIHSDALREAFLADPEHDALQAQYEEDFAKVLQELVDQVEAKIKKGNQRIVAPIPEATLPEDKQQRVNELEARISDRLKKAEELAEEGRISECALFHQEIATYKDEIERIKATPFDSYIRKETQLRVCNVCGAMQSLADSMSRFESHVTGKQHMGYEKIRAYLAEIRKRQEERKKDGVNGDEAKRASEGDRERDRE
;
A
#
# COMPACT_ATOMS: atom_id res chain seq x y z
N MET A 1 -13.91 42.58 16.97
CA MET A 1 -12.54 43.01 17.37
C MET A 1 -11.50 41.98 16.96
N ASP A 2 -11.75 40.68 17.11
CA ASP A 2 -10.78 39.63 16.74
C ASP A 2 -10.60 39.40 15.24
N GLU A 3 -11.62 39.63 14.41
CA GLU A 3 -11.50 39.50 12.94
C GLU A 3 -10.60 40.58 12.33
N MET A 4 -10.70 41.83 12.82
CA MET A 4 -9.77 42.90 12.44
C MET A 4 -8.34 42.61 12.91
N ARG A 5 -8.18 41.94 14.05
CA ARG A 5 -6.87 41.51 14.56
C ARG A 5 -6.28 40.41 13.67
N ALA A 6 -7.08 39.41 13.30
CA ALA A 6 -6.66 38.34 12.38
C ALA A 6 -6.29 38.87 10.99
N MET A 7 -7.04 39.85 10.47
CA MET A 7 -6.74 40.49 9.19
C MET A 7 -5.43 41.30 9.23
N LEU A 8 -5.19 42.04 10.33
CA LEU A 8 -3.95 42.79 10.54
C LEU A 8 -2.74 41.87 10.80
N ASP A 9 -2.93 40.75 11.49
CA ASP A 9 -1.89 39.74 11.73
C ASP A 9 -1.50 39.01 10.43
N SER A 10 -2.44 38.84 9.49
CA SER A 10 -2.17 38.32 8.15
C SER A 10 -1.37 39.31 7.29
N LEU A 11 -1.59 40.62 7.49
CA LEU A 11 -0.95 41.69 6.69
C LEU A 11 0.43 42.11 7.23
N MET A 12 0.65 42.07 8.55
CA MET A 12 1.83 42.64 9.23
C MET A 12 2.57 41.64 10.13
N GLY A 13 2.10 40.39 10.20
CA GLY A 13 2.67 39.32 11.03
C GLY A 13 2.20 39.35 12.49
N LYS A 14 1.94 38.16 13.06
CA LYS A 14 1.48 37.97 14.45
C LYS A 14 2.43 38.57 15.50
N ASP A 15 3.70 38.81 15.16
CA ASP A 15 4.73 39.37 16.05
C ASP A 15 4.81 40.90 16.02
N ARG A 16 3.85 41.59 15.39
CA ARG A 16 3.81 43.06 15.32
C ARG A 16 3.92 43.73 16.69
N ASN A 17 3.27 43.16 17.71
CA ASN A 17 3.23 43.75 19.05
C ASN A 17 4.39 43.29 19.98
N ALA A 18 5.26 42.39 19.54
CA ALA A 18 6.40 41.94 20.34
C ALA A 18 7.58 42.92 20.23
N SER A 19 8.24 43.21 21.35
CA SER A 19 9.43 44.09 21.37
C SER A 19 10.58 43.50 20.53
N ILE A 20 11.51 44.32 20.04
CA ILE A 20 12.64 43.85 19.21
C ILE A 20 13.46 42.74 19.90
N ASN A 21 13.58 42.77 21.23
CA ASN A 21 14.23 41.73 22.02
C ASN A 21 13.38 40.47 22.19
N GLU A 22 12.06 40.59 22.27
CA GLU A 22 11.15 39.43 22.28
C GLU A 22 11.03 38.80 20.89
N ARG A 23 11.08 39.58 19.81
CA ARG A 23 11.20 39.07 18.44
C ARG A 23 12.51 38.32 18.20
N LYS A 24 13.60 38.71 18.89
CA LYS A 24 14.87 37.98 18.88
C LYS A 24 14.87 36.74 19.79
N LYS A 25 14.21 36.79 20.96
CA LYS A 25 14.03 35.64 21.87
C LYS A 25 13.03 34.59 21.36
N LYS A 26 12.03 35.01 20.57
CA LYS A 26 11.08 34.14 19.85
C LYS A 26 11.57 33.71 18.47
N ARG A 27 12.84 33.95 18.13
CA ARG A 27 13.45 33.14 17.07
C ARG A 27 13.59 31.75 17.69
N SER A 28 12.53 30.96 17.56
CA SER A 28 12.55 29.54 17.90
C SER A 28 13.80 28.97 17.28
N SER A 29 14.63 28.34 18.10
CA SER A 29 15.79 27.63 17.59
C SER A 29 15.27 26.38 16.88
N PHE A 30 15.93 25.95 15.81
CA PHE A 30 15.58 24.70 15.12
C PHE A 30 15.69 23.45 16.03
N ARG A 31 16.33 23.60 17.21
CA ARG A 31 16.46 22.57 18.26
C ARG A 31 15.27 22.52 19.22
N ASP A 32 14.36 23.48 19.17
CA ASP A 32 13.22 23.52 20.09
C ASP A 32 12.25 22.37 19.81
N PRO A 33 11.68 21.74 20.85
CA PRO A 33 10.77 20.60 20.70
C PRO A 33 9.44 20.97 20.03
N GLU A 34 9.10 22.26 19.97
CA GLU A 34 7.90 22.78 19.31
C GLU A 34 8.05 22.83 17.78
N VAL A 35 9.27 22.66 17.25
CA VAL A 35 9.56 22.66 15.81
C VAL A 35 9.46 21.25 15.26
N CYS A 36 8.83 21.10 14.11
CA CYS A 36 8.67 19.78 13.51
C CYS A 36 9.99 19.31 12.91
N LYS A 37 10.67 18.40 13.62
CA LYS A 37 11.92 17.78 13.16
C LYS A 37 11.78 17.11 11.79
N TRP A 38 10.61 16.51 11.52
CA TRP A 38 10.33 15.84 10.24
C TRP A 38 10.27 16.83 9.07
N TYR A 39 9.70 18.01 9.30
CA TYR A 39 9.63 19.08 8.30
C TYR A 39 11.00 19.68 8.00
N LEU A 40 11.91 19.71 8.99
CA LEU A 40 13.29 20.16 8.77
C LEU A 40 14.07 19.23 7.84
N LEU A 41 13.76 17.92 7.85
CA LEU A 41 14.42 16.94 6.99
C LEU A 41 13.96 17.04 5.53
N ASP A 42 12.66 16.85 5.28
CA ASP A 42 12.10 16.91 3.92
C ASP A 42 10.61 17.24 3.98
N PHE A 43 9.81 16.41 4.67
CA PHE A 43 8.37 16.57 4.75
C PHE A 43 7.78 16.07 6.07
N CYS A 44 6.63 16.64 6.44
CA CYS A 44 5.85 16.17 7.57
C CYS A 44 4.76 15.17 7.11
N PRO A 45 4.64 13.97 7.73
CA PRO A 45 3.58 13.02 7.40
C PRO A 45 2.15 13.60 7.56
N HIS A 46 1.96 14.55 8.49
CA HIS A 46 0.68 15.22 8.70
C HIS A 46 0.27 16.11 7.52
N GLU A 47 1.22 16.69 6.79
CA GLU A 47 0.94 17.52 5.61
C GLU A 47 0.75 16.72 4.32
N LEU A 48 1.19 15.46 4.29
CA LEU A 48 1.04 14.60 3.11
C LEU A 48 -0.39 14.10 2.93
N PHE A 49 -1.16 13.99 4.02
CA PHE A 49 -2.47 13.33 4.03
C PHE A 49 -3.69 14.22 4.34
N PRO A 50 -3.74 15.51 3.96
CA PRO A 50 -4.83 16.39 4.36
C PRO A 50 -6.15 15.95 3.72
N ASN A 51 -7.19 15.82 4.54
CA ASN A 51 -8.53 15.40 4.13
C ASN A 51 -8.57 14.01 3.48
N THR A 52 -7.67 13.10 3.86
CA THR A 52 -7.68 11.72 3.38
C THR A 52 -8.09 10.74 4.47
N LYS A 53 -8.37 9.48 4.09
CA LYS A 53 -8.69 8.42 5.06
C LYS A 53 -7.53 8.07 6.01
N SER A 54 -6.32 8.52 5.70
CA SER A 54 -5.11 8.31 6.50
C SER A 54 -4.64 9.62 7.16
N ASP A 55 -5.54 10.60 7.31
CA ASP A 55 -5.22 11.88 7.91
C ASP A 55 -4.89 11.71 9.41
N LEU A 56 -3.71 12.21 9.78
CA LEU A 56 -3.21 12.23 11.17
C LEU A 56 -3.61 13.52 11.89
N GLY A 57 -4.33 14.43 11.21
CA GLY A 57 -4.70 15.75 11.70
C GLY A 57 -3.59 16.79 11.51
N PRO A 58 -3.88 18.07 11.85
CA PRO A 58 -2.90 19.15 11.74
C PRO A 58 -1.67 18.84 12.60
N CYS A 59 -0.48 19.19 12.09
CA CYS A 59 0.74 18.97 12.85
C CYS A 59 0.72 19.81 14.14
N PRO A 60 1.04 19.21 15.30
CA PRO A 60 1.14 19.97 16.56
C PRO A 60 2.36 20.90 16.59
N ASN A 61 3.30 20.70 15.68
CA ASN A 61 4.58 21.39 15.67
C ASN A 61 4.63 22.47 14.58
N ILE A 62 5.52 23.44 14.78
CA ILE A 62 5.71 24.58 13.88
C ILE A 62 6.47 24.12 12.63
N HIS A 63 5.91 24.42 11.46
CA HIS A 63 6.56 24.30 10.16
C HIS A 63 6.99 25.70 9.69
N SER A 64 8.28 25.89 9.47
CA SER A 64 8.80 27.15 8.95
C SER A 64 10.03 26.92 8.08
N ASP A 65 9.99 27.44 6.85
CA ASP A 65 11.09 27.32 5.90
C ASP A 65 12.39 27.98 6.40
N ALA A 66 12.26 29.10 7.13
CA ALA A 66 13.41 29.79 7.71
C ALA A 66 14.19 28.93 8.71
N LEU A 67 13.52 28.02 9.45
CA LEU A 67 14.21 27.10 10.37
C LEU A 67 14.85 25.93 9.62
N ARG A 68 14.27 25.50 8.51
CA ARG A 68 14.88 24.49 7.62
C ARG A 68 16.17 25.03 6.99
N GLU A 69 16.17 26.26 6.50
CA GLU A 69 17.37 26.90 5.98
C GLU A 69 18.45 27.08 7.05
N ALA A 70 18.06 27.47 8.26
CA ALA A 70 18.98 27.57 9.39
C ALA A 70 19.60 26.20 9.73
N PHE A 71 18.79 25.14 9.77
CA PHE A 71 19.25 23.77 10.03
C PHE A 71 20.26 23.29 8.98
N LEU A 72 20.02 23.57 7.70
CA LEU A 72 20.95 23.23 6.60
C LEU A 72 22.26 24.03 6.66
N ALA A 73 22.26 25.22 7.27
CA ALA A 73 23.44 26.06 7.40
C ALA A 73 24.33 25.67 8.59
N ASP A 74 23.86 24.82 9.50
CA ASP A 74 24.61 24.44 10.69
C ASP A 74 25.71 23.40 10.40
N PRO A 75 26.91 23.55 10.99
CA PRO A 75 28.01 22.60 10.79
C PRO A 75 27.77 21.23 11.46
N GLU A 76 26.87 21.15 12.43
CA GLU A 76 26.47 19.89 13.10
C GLU A 76 25.27 19.21 12.43
N HIS A 77 24.83 19.73 11.29
CA HIS A 77 23.69 19.24 10.54
C HIS A 77 23.75 17.72 10.31
N ASP A 78 24.88 17.19 9.84
CA ASP A 78 24.98 15.77 9.45
C ASP A 78 24.79 14.77 10.60
N ALA A 79 25.16 15.18 11.82
CA ALA A 79 24.99 14.37 13.03
C ALA A 79 23.56 14.44 13.54
N LEU A 80 22.96 15.65 13.56
CA LEU A 80 21.57 15.84 13.98
C LEU A 80 20.59 15.24 12.97
N GLN A 81 20.87 15.40 11.68
CA GLN A 81 20.12 14.80 10.59
C GLN A 81 20.07 13.29 10.74
N ALA A 82 21.19 12.63 11.06
CA ALA A 82 21.21 11.17 11.25
C ALA A 82 20.29 10.72 12.38
N GLN A 83 20.30 11.42 13.53
CA GLN A 83 19.43 11.11 14.66
C GLN A 83 17.95 11.30 14.31
N TYR A 84 17.64 12.43 13.66
CA TYR A 84 16.27 12.71 13.25
C TYR A 84 15.79 11.75 12.15
N GLU A 85 16.66 11.37 11.21
CA GLU A 85 16.33 10.38 10.18
C GLU A 85 16.04 8.99 10.76
N GLU A 86 16.78 8.57 11.79
CA GLU A 86 16.52 7.30 12.46
C GLU A 86 15.15 7.28 13.16
N ASP A 87 14.81 8.34 13.89
CA ASP A 87 13.50 8.42 14.53
C ASP A 87 12.38 8.59 13.50
N PHE A 88 12.63 9.34 12.43
CA PHE A 88 11.66 9.52 11.36
C PHE A 88 11.39 8.21 10.62
N ALA A 89 12.43 7.42 10.35
CA ALA A 89 12.32 6.13 9.69
C ALA A 89 11.45 5.16 10.47
N LYS A 90 11.52 5.15 11.81
CA LYS A 90 10.63 4.32 12.66
C LYS A 90 9.17 4.70 12.44
N VAL A 91 8.84 5.98 12.51
CA VAL A 91 7.47 6.49 12.32
C VAL A 91 6.96 6.18 10.91
N LEU A 92 7.78 6.41 9.88
CA LEU A 92 7.42 6.10 8.50
C LEU A 92 7.22 4.61 8.26
N GLN A 93 8.05 3.76 8.90
CA GLN A 93 7.92 2.31 8.79
C GLN A 93 6.62 1.82 9.42
N GLU A 94 6.23 2.35 10.59
CA GLU A 94 4.92 2.05 11.19
C GLU A 94 3.75 2.39 10.26
N LEU A 95 3.80 3.53 9.58
CA LEU A 95 2.77 3.92 8.61
C LEU A 95 2.73 2.98 7.39
N VAL A 96 3.89 2.57 6.87
CA VAL A 96 3.96 1.61 5.77
C VAL A 96 3.45 0.24 6.20
N ASP A 97 3.84 -0.25 7.38
CA ASP A 97 3.42 -1.54 7.91
C ASP A 97 1.88 -1.62 8.08
N GLN A 98 1.24 -0.52 8.50
CA GLN A 98 -0.22 -0.43 8.55
C GLN A 98 -0.87 -0.59 7.17
N VAL A 99 -0.30 0.03 6.15
CA VAL A 99 -0.79 -0.10 4.76
C VAL A 99 -0.51 -1.49 4.21
N GLU A 100 0.65 -2.07 4.48
CA GLU A 100 1.00 -3.42 4.04
C GLU A 100 0.13 -4.47 4.70
N ALA A 101 -0.18 -4.34 5.98
CA ALA A 101 -1.16 -5.19 6.66
C ALA A 101 -2.55 -5.08 6.01
N LYS A 102 -2.94 -3.88 5.60
CA LYS A 102 -4.20 -3.64 4.88
C LYS A 102 -4.18 -4.25 3.46
N ILE A 103 -3.06 -4.13 2.74
CA ILE A 103 -2.86 -4.77 1.42
C ILE A 103 -2.94 -6.29 1.57
N LYS A 104 -2.25 -6.86 2.56
CA LYS A 104 -2.26 -8.30 2.83
C LYS A 104 -3.67 -8.80 3.13
N LYS A 105 -4.42 -8.10 3.98
CA LYS A 105 -5.83 -8.43 4.26
C LYS A 105 -6.72 -8.28 3.01
N GLY A 106 -6.49 -7.25 2.20
CA GLY A 106 -7.21 -7.06 0.94
C GLY A 106 -6.94 -8.17 -0.07
N ASN A 107 -5.68 -8.52 -0.27
CA ASN A 107 -5.26 -9.63 -1.13
C ASN A 107 -5.78 -10.96 -0.61
N GLN A 108 -5.76 -11.19 0.71
CA GLN A 108 -6.36 -12.39 1.30
C GLN A 108 -7.86 -12.47 1.03
N ARG A 109 -8.60 -11.34 0.96
CA ARG A 109 -10.02 -11.36 0.60
C ARG A 109 -10.27 -11.69 -0.88
N ILE A 110 -9.37 -11.25 -1.76
CA ILE A 110 -9.47 -11.52 -3.20
C ILE A 110 -9.06 -12.96 -3.52
N VAL A 111 -7.99 -13.43 -2.86
CA VAL A 111 -7.40 -14.77 -3.08
C VAL A 111 -8.12 -15.84 -2.27
N ALA A 112 -8.77 -15.48 -1.14
CA ALA A 112 -9.58 -16.43 -0.40
C ALA A 112 -10.54 -17.07 -1.40
N PRO A 113 -10.45 -18.41 -1.60
CA PRO A 113 -11.40 -19.08 -2.44
C PRO A 113 -12.75 -18.76 -1.83
N ILE A 114 -13.55 -18.01 -2.57
CA ILE A 114 -14.94 -17.84 -2.19
C ILE A 114 -15.43 -19.27 -2.08
N PRO A 115 -15.96 -19.72 -0.91
CA PRO A 115 -16.37 -21.10 -0.73
C PRO A 115 -17.10 -21.48 -2.01
N GLU A 116 -16.55 -22.48 -2.73
CA GLU A 116 -17.17 -22.99 -3.94
C GLU A 116 -18.64 -23.00 -3.63
N ALA A 117 -19.41 -22.19 -4.37
CA ALA A 117 -20.80 -22.00 -4.07
C ALA A 117 -21.38 -23.41 -4.07
N THR A 118 -21.52 -24.02 -2.89
CA THR A 118 -22.05 -25.35 -2.78
C THR A 118 -23.42 -25.14 -3.35
N LEU A 119 -23.63 -25.65 -4.57
CA LEU A 119 -24.91 -25.49 -5.22
C LEU A 119 -25.91 -25.99 -4.18
N PRO A 120 -26.99 -25.24 -3.91
CA PRO A 120 -28.02 -25.67 -2.99
C PRO A 120 -28.28 -27.16 -3.19
N GLU A 121 -28.43 -27.93 -2.11
CA GLU A 121 -28.42 -29.40 -2.16
C GLU A 121 -29.39 -29.93 -3.23
N ASP A 122 -30.54 -29.27 -3.43
CA ASP A 122 -31.50 -29.50 -4.51
C ASP A 122 -30.93 -29.37 -5.94
N LYS A 123 -30.10 -28.36 -6.21
CA LYS A 123 -29.45 -28.16 -7.50
C LYS A 123 -28.32 -29.17 -7.72
N GLN A 124 -27.59 -29.53 -6.66
CA GLN A 124 -26.56 -30.56 -6.74
C GLN A 124 -27.18 -31.93 -7.05
N GLN A 125 -28.30 -32.28 -6.40
CA GLN A 125 -29.07 -33.49 -6.71
C GLN A 125 -29.57 -33.50 -8.16
N ARG A 126 -30.12 -32.39 -8.65
CA ARG A 126 -30.52 -32.24 -10.06
C ARG A 126 -29.37 -32.44 -11.05
N VAL A 127 -28.19 -31.90 -10.75
CA VAL A 127 -26.99 -32.09 -11.59
C VAL A 127 -26.60 -33.58 -11.59
N ASN A 128 -26.56 -34.23 -10.42
CA ASN A 128 -26.23 -35.65 -10.32
C ASN A 128 -27.23 -36.54 -11.07
N GLU A 129 -28.53 -36.23 -10.99
CA GLU A 129 -29.57 -36.94 -11.77
C GLU A 129 -29.39 -36.78 -13.27
N LEU A 130 -29.06 -35.58 -13.75
CA LEU A 130 -28.80 -35.33 -15.17
C LEU A 130 -27.51 -36.02 -15.63
N GLU A 131 -26.46 -36.04 -14.81
CA GLU A 131 -25.22 -36.77 -15.09
C GLU A 131 -25.44 -38.28 -15.16
N ALA A 132 -26.27 -38.84 -14.27
CA ALA A 132 -26.67 -40.25 -14.34
C ALA A 132 -27.44 -40.55 -15.65
N ARG A 133 -28.39 -39.69 -16.04
CA ARG A 133 -29.11 -39.83 -17.32
C ARG A 133 -28.18 -39.74 -18.53
N ILE A 134 -27.20 -38.84 -18.51
CA ILE A 134 -26.18 -38.73 -19.56
C ILE A 134 -25.38 -40.04 -19.65
N SER A 135 -24.98 -40.62 -18.51
CA SER A 135 -24.23 -41.87 -18.49
C SER A 135 -25.03 -43.05 -19.07
N ASP A 136 -26.33 -43.13 -18.78
CA ASP A 136 -27.20 -44.17 -19.32
C ASP A 136 -27.45 -44.00 -20.83
N ARG A 137 -27.59 -42.75 -21.29
CA ARG A 137 -27.74 -42.45 -22.73
C ARG A 137 -26.45 -42.68 -23.50
N LEU A 138 -25.29 -42.41 -22.91
CA LEU A 138 -23.99 -42.71 -23.51
C LEU A 138 -23.80 -44.21 -23.73
N LYS A 139 -24.12 -45.05 -22.72
CA LYS A 139 -24.06 -46.51 -22.87
C LYS A 139 -24.95 -47.02 -24.00
N LYS A 140 -26.20 -46.52 -24.09
CA LYS A 140 -27.12 -46.88 -25.18
C LYS A 140 -26.62 -46.40 -26.55
N ALA A 141 -25.97 -45.24 -26.59
CA ALA A 141 -25.39 -44.72 -27.82
C ALA A 141 -24.18 -45.55 -28.27
N GLU A 142 -23.39 -46.09 -27.34
CA GLU A 142 -22.28 -47.03 -27.60
C GLU A 142 -22.80 -48.36 -28.14
N GLU A 143 -23.80 -48.97 -27.49
CA GLU A 143 -24.44 -50.22 -27.95
C GLU A 143 -24.98 -50.09 -29.40
N LEU A 144 -25.70 -48.99 -29.69
CA LEU A 144 -26.24 -48.74 -31.03
C LEU A 144 -25.17 -48.40 -32.07
N ALA A 145 -24.02 -47.87 -31.64
CA ALA A 145 -22.87 -47.67 -32.51
C ALA A 145 -22.23 -49.01 -32.90
N GLU A 146 -22.13 -49.96 -31.97
CA GLU A 146 -21.66 -51.33 -32.24
C GLU A 146 -22.61 -52.08 -33.19
N GLU A 147 -23.92 -51.87 -33.06
CA GLU A 147 -24.93 -52.42 -33.99
C GLU A 147 -24.95 -51.73 -35.37
N GLY A 148 -24.17 -50.65 -35.57
CA GLY A 148 -24.09 -49.92 -36.83
C GLY A 148 -25.28 -49.00 -37.13
N ARG A 149 -26.13 -48.69 -36.13
CA ARG A 149 -27.31 -47.81 -36.27
C ARG A 149 -26.94 -46.35 -36.05
N ILE A 150 -26.25 -45.78 -37.03
CA ILE A 150 -25.69 -44.42 -36.97
C ILE A 150 -26.78 -43.34 -36.77
N SER A 151 -27.95 -43.50 -37.38
CA SER A 151 -29.05 -42.54 -37.27
C SER A 151 -29.63 -42.45 -35.86
N GLU A 152 -29.75 -43.59 -35.16
CA GLU A 152 -30.29 -43.65 -33.79
C GLU A 152 -29.24 -43.17 -32.77
N CYS A 153 -27.97 -43.52 -32.99
CA CYS A 153 -26.85 -43.03 -32.19
C CYS A 153 -26.74 -41.49 -32.21
N ALA A 154 -26.97 -40.85 -33.36
CA ALA A 154 -26.96 -39.39 -33.49
C ALA A 154 -28.05 -38.70 -32.65
N LEU A 155 -29.25 -39.30 -32.54
CA LEU A 155 -30.33 -38.78 -31.71
C LEU A 155 -29.97 -38.80 -30.22
N PHE A 156 -29.35 -39.88 -29.74
CA PHE A 156 -28.91 -39.95 -28.34
C PHE A 156 -27.80 -38.95 -28.02
N HIS A 157 -26.87 -38.70 -28.95
CA HIS A 157 -25.87 -37.65 -28.80
C HIS A 157 -26.49 -36.25 -28.75
N GLN A 158 -27.55 -36.01 -29.51
CA GLN A 158 -28.30 -34.75 -29.46
C GLN A 158 -29.00 -34.59 -28.10
N GLU A 159 -29.61 -35.64 -27.57
CA GLU A 159 -30.19 -35.63 -26.21
C GLU A 159 -29.11 -35.34 -25.14
N ILE A 160 -27.94 -35.98 -25.24
CA ILE A 160 -26.81 -35.73 -24.33
C ILE A 160 -26.36 -34.26 -24.40
N ALA A 161 -26.31 -33.66 -25.59
CA ALA A 161 -25.98 -32.24 -25.75
C ALA A 161 -27.02 -31.35 -25.01
N THR A 162 -28.32 -31.64 -25.13
CA THR A 162 -29.36 -30.88 -24.40
C THR A 162 -29.24 -31.02 -22.88
N TYR A 163 -28.94 -32.21 -22.36
CA TYR A 163 -28.72 -32.39 -20.92
C TYR A 163 -27.44 -31.70 -20.44
N LYS A 164 -26.38 -31.67 -21.25
CA LYS A 164 -25.17 -30.90 -20.94
C LYS A 164 -25.44 -29.40 -20.88
N ASP A 165 -26.20 -28.86 -21.84
CA ASP A 165 -26.62 -27.45 -21.84
C ASP A 165 -27.48 -27.12 -20.60
N GLU A 166 -28.34 -28.04 -20.17
CA GLU A 166 -29.17 -27.85 -18.97
C GLU A 166 -28.34 -27.89 -17.68
N ILE A 167 -27.35 -28.77 -17.58
CA ILE A 167 -26.37 -28.77 -16.49
C ILE A 167 -25.60 -27.45 -16.45
N GLU A 168 -25.14 -26.95 -17.60
CA GLU A 168 -24.44 -25.65 -17.68
C GLU A 168 -25.34 -24.50 -17.22
N ARG A 169 -26.63 -24.50 -17.58
CA ARG A 169 -27.60 -23.50 -17.09
C ARG A 169 -27.84 -23.58 -15.58
N ILE A 170 -27.92 -24.79 -15.02
CA ILE A 170 -28.11 -24.99 -13.57
C ILE A 170 -26.86 -24.55 -12.80
N LYS A 171 -25.67 -24.84 -13.33
CA LYS A 171 -24.38 -24.41 -12.79
C LYS A 171 -24.17 -22.89 -12.94
N ALA A 172 -24.68 -22.29 -14.02
CA ALA A 172 -24.72 -20.84 -14.26
C ALA A 172 -25.77 -20.14 -13.36
N THR A 173 -25.57 -20.22 -12.06
CA THR A 173 -26.40 -19.48 -11.09
C THR A 173 -25.99 -18.00 -11.02
N PRO A 174 -26.89 -17.09 -10.58
CA PRO A 174 -26.56 -15.67 -10.38
C PRO A 174 -25.38 -15.43 -9.42
N PHE A 175 -25.10 -16.42 -8.57
CA PHE A 175 -23.96 -16.43 -7.67
C PHE A 175 -22.64 -16.32 -8.46
N ASP A 176 -22.50 -17.02 -9.58
CA ASP A 176 -21.30 -16.96 -10.42
C ASP A 176 -21.06 -15.55 -11.00
N SER A 177 -22.11 -14.76 -11.21
CA SER A 177 -21.99 -13.35 -11.65
C SER A 177 -21.53 -12.40 -10.52
N TYR A 178 -21.88 -12.67 -9.27
CA TYR A 178 -21.47 -11.89 -8.11
C TYR A 178 -20.03 -12.21 -7.72
N ILE A 179 -19.69 -13.51 -7.74
CA ILE A 179 -18.36 -14.07 -7.58
C ILE A 179 -17.39 -13.51 -8.63
N ARG A 180 -17.77 -13.53 -9.92
CA ARG A 180 -16.96 -12.94 -10.99
C ARG A 180 -16.69 -11.46 -10.76
N LYS A 181 -17.67 -10.69 -10.26
CA LYS A 181 -17.49 -9.27 -9.93
C LYS A 181 -16.53 -9.03 -8.76
N GLU A 182 -16.52 -9.89 -7.73
CA GLU A 182 -15.53 -9.82 -6.65
C GLU A 182 -14.13 -10.26 -7.11
N THR A 183 -14.01 -11.29 -7.94
CA THR A 183 -12.71 -11.74 -8.49
C THR A 183 -12.07 -10.75 -9.47
N GLN A 184 -12.84 -9.79 -9.99
CA GLN A 184 -12.31 -8.71 -10.81
C GLN A 184 -11.71 -7.56 -9.99
N LEU A 185 -11.63 -7.67 -8.66
CA LEU A 185 -10.97 -6.65 -7.84
C LEU A 185 -9.46 -6.93 -7.74
N ARG A 186 -8.66 -5.87 -7.77
CA ARG A 186 -7.22 -5.86 -7.52
C ARG A 186 -6.93 -4.85 -6.42
N VAL A 187 -6.02 -5.16 -5.50
CA VAL A 187 -5.51 -4.17 -4.54
C VAL A 187 -4.28 -3.46 -5.13
N CYS A 188 -4.22 -2.14 -4.98
CA CYS A 188 -3.02 -1.37 -5.29
C CYS A 188 -1.91 -1.62 -4.25
N ASN A 189 -0.70 -1.93 -4.73
CA ASN A 189 0.46 -2.27 -3.89
C ASN A 189 1.04 -1.07 -3.11
N VAL A 190 0.67 0.16 -3.47
CA VAL A 190 1.21 1.38 -2.84
C VAL A 190 0.32 1.85 -1.71
N CYS A 191 -0.96 2.11 -1.99
CA CYS A 191 -1.92 2.72 -1.05
C CYS A 191 -3.01 1.75 -0.54
N GLY A 192 -3.03 0.49 -0.99
CA GLY A 192 -3.97 -0.51 -0.49
C GLY A 192 -5.45 -0.24 -0.80
N ALA A 193 -5.74 0.53 -1.85
CA ALA A 193 -7.10 0.73 -2.35
C ALA A 193 -7.47 -0.42 -3.30
N MET A 194 -8.72 -0.89 -3.22
CA MET A 194 -9.26 -1.90 -4.13
C MET A 194 -9.76 -1.20 -5.40
N GLN A 195 -9.32 -1.68 -6.56
CA GLN A 195 -9.69 -1.21 -7.89
C GLN A 195 -10.30 -2.36 -8.68
N SER A 196 -11.22 -2.07 -9.61
CA SER A 196 -11.74 -3.09 -10.52
C SER A 196 -10.81 -3.24 -11.72
N LEU A 197 -10.59 -4.47 -12.17
CA LEU A 197 -9.85 -4.79 -13.40
C LEU A 197 -10.57 -4.30 -14.66
N ALA A 198 -11.89 -4.09 -14.57
CA ALA A 198 -12.70 -3.56 -15.67
C ALA A 198 -12.76 -2.02 -15.69
N ASP A 199 -12.05 -1.33 -14.79
CA ASP A 199 -12.06 0.14 -14.77
C ASP A 199 -11.33 0.74 -15.98
N SER A 200 -11.82 1.89 -16.43
CA SER A 200 -11.20 2.65 -17.52
C SER A 200 -9.87 3.25 -17.09
N MET A 201 -8.95 3.45 -18.06
CA MET A 201 -7.62 4.01 -17.82
C MET A 201 -7.66 5.36 -17.07
N SER A 202 -8.64 6.22 -17.36
CA SER A 202 -8.84 7.50 -16.67
C SER A 202 -9.06 7.36 -15.16
N ARG A 203 -9.73 6.28 -14.72
CA ARG A 203 -9.93 6.02 -13.29
C ARG A 203 -8.66 5.52 -12.62
N PHE A 204 -7.83 4.77 -13.34
CA PHE A 204 -6.51 4.36 -12.87
C PHE A 204 -5.57 5.58 -12.71
N GLU A 205 -5.58 6.50 -13.67
CA GLU A 205 -4.78 7.73 -13.60
C GLU A 205 -5.17 8.63 -12.42
N SER A 206 -6.47 8.83 -12.20
CA SER A 206 -6.94 9.60 -11.03
C SER A 206 -6.58 8.95 -9.69
N HIS A 207 -6.39 7.63 -9.67
CA HIS A 207 -5.88 6.92 -8.51
C HIS A 207 -4.39 7.15 -8.29
N VAL A 208 -3.56 7.02 -9.33
CA VAL A 208 -2.10 7.19 -9.25
C VAL A 208 -1.74 8.63 -8.93
N THR A 209 -2.45 9.60 -9.51
CA THR A 209 -2.34 11.03 -9.19
C THR A 209 -3.04 11.42 -7.88
N GLY A 210 -3.65 10.45 -7.20
CA GLY A 210 -4.30 10.65 -5.93
C GLY A 210 -3.29 10.95 -4.82
N LYS A 211 -3.65 11.87 -3.93
CA LYS A 211 -2.81 12.29 -2.78
C LYS A 211 -2.32 11.11 -1.93
N GLN A 212 -3.17 10.10 -1.73
CA GLN A 212 -2.79 8.91 -0.97
C GLN A 212 -1.71 8.09 -1.69
N HIS A 213 -1.84 7.88 -3.01
CA HIS A 213 -0.87 7.11 -3.77
C HIS A 213 0.48 7.83 -3.79
N MET A 214 0.49 9.11 -4.18
CA MET A 214 1.69 9.93 -4.22
C MET A 214 2.35 10.10 -2.84
N GLY A 215 1.55 10.24 -1.77
CA GLY A 215 2.05 10.37 -0.40
C GLY A 215 2.78 9.11 0.07
N TYR A 216 2.18 7.92 -0.13
CA TYR A 216 2.84 6.66 0.23
C TYR A 216 4.01 6.32 -0.70
N GLU A 217 3.97 6.73 -1.96
CA GLU A 217 5.10 6.61 -2.88
C GLU A 217 6.29 7.46 -2.41
N LYS A 218 6.06 8.72 -2.02
CA LYS A 218 7.10 9.59 -1.44
C LYS A 218 7.68 8.97 -0.16
N ILE A 219 6.84 8.45 0.74
CA ILE A 219 7.29 7.79 1.98
C ILE A 219 8.14 6.55 1.68
N ARG A 220 7.71 5.69 0.75
CA ARG A 220 8.47 4.48 0.37
C ARG A 220 9.81 4.83 -0.27
N ALA A 221 9.85 5.83 -1.15
CA ALA A 221 11.08 6.32 -1.78
C ALA A 221 12.06 6.86 -0.71
N TYR A 222 11.56 7.71 0.18
CA TYR A 222 12.37 8.30 1.26
C TYR A 222 12.89 7.25 2.26
N LEU A 223 12.08 6.25 2.62
CA LEU A 223 12.55 5.11 3.43
C LEU A 223 13.65 4.30 2.75
N ALA A 224 13.56 4.11 1.43
CA ALA A 224 14.60 3.42 0.67
C ALA A 224 15.92 4.21 0.67
N GLU A 225 15.85 5.54 0.53
CA GLU A 225 17.01 6.43 0.61
C GLU A 225 17.67 6.41 2.00
N ILE A 226 16.88 6.52 3.07
CA ILE A 226 17.41 6.44 4.45
C ILE A 226 18.09 5.09 4.69
N ARG A 227 17.45 3.98 4.30
CA ARG A 227 18.03 2.64 4.50
C ARG A 227 19.36 2.50 3.78
N LYS A 228 19.44 2.99 2.54
CA LYS A 228 20.70 3.01 1.77
C LYS A 228 21.78 3.82 2.48
N ARG A 229 21.44 5.03 2.96
CA ARG A 229 22.38 5.90 3.69
C ARG A 229 22.84 5.28 5.01
N GLN A 230 21.96 4.59 5.72
CA GLN A 230 22.30 3.86 6.95
C GLN A 230 23.23 2.67 6.66
N GLU A 231 22.99 1.94 5.57
CA GLU A 231 23.89 0.84 5.14
C GLU A 231 25.27 1.35 4.76
N GLU A 232 25.36 2.48 4.05
CA GLU A 232 26.63 3.15 3.71
C GLU A 232 27.38 3.55 4.99
N ARG A 233 26.72 4.25 5.93
CA ARG A 233 27.33 4.62 7.22
C ARG A 233 27.80 3.41 8.03
N LYS A 234 27.07 2.29 8.01
CA LYS A 234 27.48 1.04 8.67
C LYS A 234 28.72 0.43 8.01
N LYS A 235 28.82 0.43 6.69
CA LYS A 235 30.00 -0.04 5.96
C LYS A 235 31.23 0.80 6.26
N ASP A 236 31.07 2.12 6.33
CA ASP A 236 32.15 3.04 6.66
C ASP A 236 32.62 2.89 8.12
N GLY A 237 31.70 2.64 9.05
CA GLY A 237 32.02 2.35 10.45
C GLY A 237 32.78 1.02 10.63
N VAL A 238 32.35 -0.05 9.95
CA VAL A 238 33.02 -1.36 10.00
C VAL A 238 34.42 -1.30 9.39
N ASN A 239 34.58 -0.62 8.25
CA ASN A 239 35.89 -0.39 7.64
C ASN A 239 36.81 0.47 8.52
N GLY A 240 36.25 1.46 9.22
CA GLY A 240 37.00 2.31 10.16
C GLY A 240 37.48 1.55 11.40
N ASP A 241 36.65 0.66 11.95
CA ASP A 241 37.00 -0.16 13.12
C ASP A 241 37.96 -1.30 12.75
N GLU A 242 37.82 -1.91 11.57
CA GLU A 242 38.81 -2.86 11.04
C GLU A 242 40.17 -2.19 10.78
N ALA A 243 40.19 -0.99 10.20
CA ALA A 243 41.42 -0.23 9.98
C ALA A 243 42.10 0.18 11.30
N LYS A 244 41.33 0.55 12.32
CA LYS A 244 41.87 0.84 13.67
C LYS A 244 42.46 -0.42 14.33
N ARG A 245 41.75 -1.56 14.27
CA ARG A 245 42.26 -2.84 14.79
C ARG A 245 43.52 -3.31 14.06
N ALA A 246 43.59 -3.12 12.74
CA ALA A 246 44.79 -3.42 11.96
C ALA A 246 45.97 -2.52 12.37
N SER A 247 45.73 -1.21 12.57
CA SER A 247 46.77 -0.27 13.02
C SER A 247 47.23 -0.51 14.45
N GLU A 248 46.35 -0.95 15.36
CA GLU A 248 46.72 -1.31 16.73
C GLU A 248 47.51 -2.63 16.77
N GLY A 249 47.14 -3.63 15.95
CA GLY A 249 47.84 -4.91 15.85
C GLY A 249 49.22 -4.86 15.16
N ASP A 250 49.51 -3.83 14.36
CA ASP A 250 50.87 -3.57 13.86
C ASP A 250 51.74 -2.84 14.89
N ARG A 251 51.16 -1.94 15.69
CA ARG A 251 51.89 -1.23 16.77
C ARG A 251 52.30 -2.13 17.93
N GLU A 252 51.56 -3.21 18.18
CA GLU A 252 51.95 -4.23 19.16
C GLU A 252 53.09 -5.12 18.65
N ARG A 253 53.17 -5.41 17.35
CA ARG A 253 54.25 -6.21 16.75
C ARG A 253 55.59 -5.50 16.67
N ASP A 254 55.61 -4.18 16.59
CA ASP A 254 56.85 -3.38 16.61
C ASP A 254 57.44 -3.19 18.03
N ARG A 255 56.78 -3.71 19.07
CA ARG A 255 57.22 -3.59 20.48
C ARG A 255 57.77 -4.89 21.09
N GLU A 256 57.69 -6.01 20.38
CA GLU A 256 58.36 -7.29 20.71
C GLU A 256 59.71 -7.42 19.98
#